data_AF-A0A1S1BIM6-F1
#
_entry.id   AF-A0A1S1BIM6-F1
#
_cell.length_a   1.000
_cell.length_b   1.000
_cell.length_c   1.000
_cell.angle_alpha   90.00
_cell.angle_beta   90.00
_cell.angle_gamma   90.00
#
_symmetry.space_group_name_H-M   'P 1'
#
loop_
_entity.id
_entity.type
_entity.pdbx_description
1 polymer ?
#
loop_
_entity_poly.entity_id
_entity_poly.type
_entity_poly.pdbx_seq_one_letter_code
_entity_poly.pdbx_strand_id
1 'polypeptide(L)'
;MVHPDGRVSISPKAEEARPALSLAKLYLGYYVLYNGTKAEKKQVEEMIASSDDGIASRLDAKYPEAIDEIAKDFDLKQTARGVSWGKSQTSARDLATFIASIVWDPAAKPLFAGMEKQTAVASDGFIQGFGTARLKRVKGSKMGWSDDRESATGSVSWGEIGKETWAVAALTYGTAYENTVDTNVGINQVNDGDAPRHPALDGGFLPVWK
;
A
#
# COMPACT_ATOMS: atom_id res chain seq x y z
N MET A 1 10.84 0.63 3.16
CA MET A 1 10.95 -0.13 1.90
C MET A 1 11.05 -1.60 2.22
N VAL A 2 10.32 -2.42 1.47
CA VAL A 2 10.32 -3.88 1.56
C VAL A 2 10.44 -4.43 0.14
N HIS A 3 11.28 -5.43 -0.02
CA HIS A 3 11.44 -6.17 -1.27
C HIS A 3 10.72 -7.51 -1.20
N PRO A 4 10.19 -8.04 -2.31
CA PRO A 4 9.56 -9.35 -2.32
C PRO A 4 10.49 -10.51 -1.93
N ASP A 5 11.82 -10.32 -2.00
CA ASP A 5 12.83 -11.27 -1.54
C ASP A 5 13.04 -11.27 0.00
N GLY A 6 12.29 -10.43 0.73
CA GLY A 6 12.36 -10.31 2.19
C GLY A 6 13.32 -9.25 2.71
N ARG A 7 14.08 -8.55 1.85
CA ARG A 7 14.92 -7.43 2.29
C ARG A 7 14.08 -6.24 2.75
N VAL A 8 14.54 -5.58 3.80
CA VAL A 8 13.82 -4.48 4.46
C VAL A 8 14.78 -3.34 4.72
N SER A 9 14.33 -2.12 4.47
CA SER A 9 14.98 -0.89 4.93
C SER A 9 13.93 0.05 5.48
N ILE A 10 13.92 0.28 6.79
CA ILE A 10 12.88 1.03 7.50
C ILE A 10 13.48 2.03 8.48
N SER A 11 12.75 3.11 8.75
CA SER A 11 13.06 4.03 9.84
C SER A 11 12.55 3.47 11.18
N PRO A 12 13.04 3.96 12.33
CA PRO A 12 12.58 3.49 13.65
C PRO A 12 11.07 3.63 13.89
N LYS A 13 10.41 4.60 13.22
CA LYS A 13 8.95 4.83 13.36
C LYS A 13 8.12 4.08 12.32
N ALA A 14 8.73 3.28 11.44
CA ALA A 14 8.01 2.61 10.37
C ALA A 14 7.00 1.56 10.85
N GLU A 15 7.18 1.06 12.09
CA GLU A 15 6.31 0.08 12.75
C GLU A 15 5.29 0.74 13.68
N GLU A 16 5.24 2.07 13.75
CA GLU A 16 4.23 2.79 14.52
C GLU A 16 2.87 2.68 13.81
N ALA A 17 1.84 2.23 14.54
CA ALA A 17 0.47 2.25 14.04
C ALA A 17 0.00 3.69 13.84
N ARG A 18 -0.55 3.97 12.65
CA ARG A 18 -1.09 5.26 12.23
C ARG A 18 -2.39 5.04 11.43
N PRO A 19 -3.23 6.08 11.27
CA PRO A 19 -4.44 5.98 10.46
C PRO A 19 -4.12 5.49 9.03
N ALA A 20 -4.81 4.44 8.59
CA ALA A 20 -4.66 3.90 7.24
C ALA A 20 -5.37 4.77 6.20
N LEU A 21 -6.46 5.46 6.56
CA LEU A 21 -7.18 6.38 5.66
C LEU A 21 -7.57 5.65 4.36
N SER A 22 -7.47 6.32 3.20
CA SER A 22 -7.69 5.69 1.89
C SER A 22 -6.68 4.60 1.48
N LEU A 23 -5.62 4.35 2.27
CA LEU A 23 -4.74 3.20 2.04
C LEU A 23 -5.42 1.88 2.43
N ALA A 24 -6.40 1.92 3.35
CA ALA A 24 -7.18 0.73 3.74
C ALA A 24 -7.92 0.08 2.56
N LYS A 25 -8.22 0.85 1.51
CA LYS A 25 -8.82 0.35 0.26
C LYS A 25 -7.97 -0.72 -0.43
N LEU A 26 -6.66 -0.75 -0.19
CA LEU A 26 -5.76 -1.78 -0.74
C LEU A 26 -6.07 -3.16 -0.13
N TYR A 27 -6.19 -3.22 1.20
CA TYR A 27 -6.55 -4.46 1.91
C TYR A 27 -7.96 -4.92 1.53
N LEU A 28 -8.94 -4.01 1.59
CA LEU A 28 -10.32 -4.29 1.21
C LEU A 28 -10.43 -4.74 -0.26
N GLY A 29 -9.74 -4.05 -1.16
CA GLY A 29 -9.74 -4.36 -2.59
C GLY A 29 -9.15 -5.74 -2.87
N TYR A 30 -8.03 -6.09 -2.23
CA TYR A 30 -7.42 -7.40 -2.37
C TYR A 30 -8.32 -8.53 -1.86
N TYR A 31 -8.94 -8.35 -0.68
CA TYR A 31 -9.93 -9.30 -0.18
C TYR A 31 -11.07 -9.53 -1.19
N VAL A 32 -11.62 -8.45 -1.75
CA VAL A 32 -12.70 -8.51 -2.75
C VAL A 32 -12.23 -9.23 -4.04
N LEU A 33 -10.97 -9.11 -4.43
CA LEU A 33 -10.42 -9.83 -5.59
C LEU A 33 -10.45 -11.34 -5.43
N TYR A 34 -10.42 -11.86 -4.21
CA TYR A 34 -10.61 -13.28 -3.93
C TYR A 34 -12.06 -13.64 -3.66
N ASN A 35 -12.72 -12.91 -2.76
CA ASN A 35 -14.00 -13.31 -2.16
C ASN A 35 -15.23 -12.65 -2.78
N GLY A 36 -15.04 -11.56 -3.52
CA GLY A 36 -16.12 -10.78 -4.11
C GLY A 36 -16.80 -11.44 -5.31
N THR A 37 -17.96 -10.91 -5.68
CA THR A 37 -18.62 -11.26 -6.94
C THR A 37 -17.86 -10.71 -8.15
N LYS A 38 -18.11 -11.25 -9.34
CA LYS A 38 -17.50 -10.73 -10.59
C LYS A 38 -17.77 -9.23 -10.81
N ALA A 39 -18.91 -8.71 -10.35
CA ALA A 39 -19.23 -7.29 -10.46
C ALA A 39 -18.38 -6.44 -9.50
N GLU A 40 -18.21 -6.89 -8.26
CA GLU A 40 -17.42 -6.20 -7.23
C GLU A 40 -15.92 -6.20 -7.56
N LYS A 41 -15.39 -7.33 -8.06
CA LYS A 41 -13.99 -7.42 -8.51
C LYS A 41 -13.65 -6.38 -9.58
N LYS A 42 -14.60 -6.05 -10.46
CA LYS A 42 -14.43 -5.01 -11.50
C LYS A 42 -14.39 -3.59 -10.93
N GLN A 43 -14.88 -3.38 -9.71
CA GLN A 43 -14.87 -2.06 -9.08
C GLN A 43 -13.53 -1.75 -8.38
N VAL A 44 -12.68 -2.75 -8.15
CA VAL A 44 -11.43 -2.58 -7.39
C VAL A 44 -10.47 -1.63 -8.11
N GLU A 45 -10.30 -1.77 -9.44
CA GLU A 45 -9.42 -0.88 -10.20
C GLU A 45 -9.81 0.59 -10.03
N GLU A 46 -11.10 0.90 -10.24
CA GLU A 46 -11.65 2.25 -10.09
C GLU A 46 -11.49 2.76 -8.65
N MET A 47 -11.88 1.95 -7.65
CA MET A 47 -11.77 2.30 -6.24
C MET A 47 -10.34 2.71 -5.86
N ILE A 48 -9.33 2.03 -6.41
CA ILE A 48 -7.93 2.35 -6.15
C ILE A 48 -7.49 3.58 -6.94
N ALA A 49 -7.83 3.68 -8.24
CA ALA A 49 -7.37 4.74 -9.12
C ALA A 49 -7.90 6.13 -8.73
N SER A 50 -9.21 6.24 -8.53
CA SER A 50 -9.89 7.50 -8.16
C SER A 50 -10.06 7.65 -6.64
N SER A 51 -9.61 6.66 -5.87
CA SER A 51 -9.77 6.64 -4.41
C SER A 51 -11.23 6.75 -3.95
N ASP A 52 -12.16 6.11 -4.67
CA ASP A 52 -13.60 6.27 -4.46
C ASP A 52 -14.10 5.70 -3.12
N ASP A 53 -14.55 6.59 -2.23
CA ASP A 53 -15.10 6.26 -0.91
C ASP A 53 -16.46 5.58 -0.99
N GLY A 54 -17.24 5.85 -2.03
CA GLY A 54 -18.56 5.25 -2.23
C GLY A 54 -18.45 3.77 -2.55
N ILE A 55 -17.49 3.38 -3.40
CA ILE A 55 -17.18 1.98 -3.66
C ILE A 55 -16.65 1.32 -2.39
N ALA A 56 -15.66 1.92 -1.73
CA ALA A 56 -15.06 1.36 -0.52
C ALA A 56 -16.08 1.14 0.60
N SER A 57 -16.98 2.11 0.84
CA SER A 57 -17.98 2.00 1.89
C SER A 57 -19.00 0.89 1.62
N ARG A 58 -19.41 0.68 0.37
CA ARG A 58 -20.30 -0.43 0.01
C ARG A 58 -19.62 -1.79 0.17
N LEU A 59 -18.36 -1.90 -0.23
CA LEU A 59 -17.59 -3.13 -0.10
C LEU A 59 -17.29 -3.45 1.37
N ASP A 60 -16.88 -2.48 2.17
CA ASP A 60 -16.63 -2.64 3.62
C ASP A 60 -17.90 -3.01 4.38
N ALA A 61 -19.05 -2.43 4.03
CA ALA A 61 -20.33 -2.80 4.64
C ALA A 61 -20.73 -4.25 4.33
N LYS A 62 -20.34 -4.77 3.15
CA LYS A 62 -20.63 -6.15 2.74
C LYS A 62 -19.60 -7.16 3.29
N TYR A 63 -18.35 -6.74 3.41
CA TYR A 63 -17.22 -7.54 3.86
C TYR A 63 -16.51 -6.86 5.04
N PRO A 64 -17.18 -6.71 6.21
CA PRO A 64 -16.62 -6.01 7.36
C PRO A 64 -15.40 -6.72 7.97
N GLU A 65 -15.18 -7.99 7.65
CA GLU A 65 -14.02 -8.79 8.08
C GLU A 65 -12.76 -8.55 7.22
N ALA A 66 -12.92 -7.97 6.02
CA ALA A 66 -11.92 -7.98 4.97
C ALA A 66 -10.53 -7.49 5.42
N ILE A 67 -10.47 -6.35 6.12
CA ILE A 67 -9.18 -5.74 6.50
C ILE A 67 -8.49 -6.57 7.58
N ASP A 68 -9.23 -7.11 8.55
CA ASP A 68 -8.66 -7.94 9.62
C ASP A 68 -8.23 -9.31 9.11
N GLU A 69 -8.96 -9.91 8.16
CA GLU A 69 -8.55 -11.15 7.50
C GLU A 69 -7.26 -10.96 6.70
N ILE A 70 -7.15 -9.88 5.90
CA ILE A 70 -5.89 -9.58 5.20
C ILE A 70 -4.76 -9.27 6.19
N ALA A 71 -5.03 -8.55 7.28
CA ALA A 71 -4.00 -8.33 8.29
C ALA A 71 -3.48 -9.65 8.88
N LYS A 72 -4.39 -10.60 9.15
CA LYS A 72 -4.04 -11.92 9.65
C LYS A 72 -3.28 -12.77 8.63
N ASP A 73 -3.74 -12.82 7.39
CA ASP A 73 -3.16 -13.65 6.33
C ASP A 73 -1.73 -13.25 5.98
N PHE A 74 -1.41 -11.96 6.08
CA PHE A 74 -0.09 -11.39 5.79
C PHE A 74 0.73 -11.05 7.03
N ASP A 75 0.24 -11.43 8.22
CA ASP A 75 0.89 -11.17 9.51
C ASP A 75 1.19 -9.69 9.81
N LEU A 76 0.31 -8.79 9.38
CA LEU A 76 0.44 -7.33 9.48
C LEU A 76 0.07 -6.84 10.89
N LYS A 77 1.07 -6.70 11.76
CA LYS A 77 0.87 -6.55 13.22
C LYS A 77 0.19 -5.25 13.65
N GLN A 78 0.32 -4.18 12.86
CA GLN A 78 -0.24 -2.87 13.16
C GLN A 78 -1.45 -2.54 12.28
N THR A 79 -1.82 -3.46 11.37
CA THR A 79 -3.00 -3.32 10.54
C THR A 79 -4.20 -3.92 11.26
N ALA A 80 -5.22 -3.10 11.48
CA ALA A 80 -6.49 -3.53 12.05
C ALA A 80 -7.61 -2.63 11.55
N ARG A 81 -8.78 -3.23 11.31
CA ARG A 81 -9.98 -2.49 10.94
C ARG A 81 -10.46 -1.65 12.12
N GLY A 82 -10.87 -0.42 11.83
CA GLY A 82 -11.56 0.43 12.79
C GLY A 82 -13.06 0.15 12.82
N VAL A 83 -13.84 1.14 13.28
CA VAL A 83 -15.30 1.11 13.17
C VAL A 83 -15.81 1.09 11.71
N SER A 84 -14.97 1.53 10.78
CA SER A 84 -15.16 1.49 9.33
C SER A 84 -13.81 1.41 8.63
N TRP A 85 -13.80 1.09 7.33
CA TRP A 85 -12.57 1.02 6.54
C TRP A 85 -11.68 2.27 6.71
N GLY A 86 -12.25 3.47 6.72
CA GLY A 86 -11.50 4.74 6.79
C GLY A 86 -10.91 5.05 8.16
N LYS A 87 -11.37 4.35 9.21
CA LYS A 87 -10.85 4.47 10.58
C LYS A 87 -9.87 3.34 10.95
N SER A 88 -9.48 2.52 9.99
CA SER A 88 -8.49 1.46 10.17
C SER A 88 -7.11 2.05 10.53
N GLN A 89 -6.31 1.25 11.22
CA GLN A 89 -4.90 1.54 11.51
C GLN A 89 -4.01 0.67 10.62
N THR A 90 -2.79 1.11 10.38
CA THR A 90 -1.71 0.35 9.73
C THR A 90 -0.36 0.97 10.06
N SER A 91 0.74 0.38 9.62
CA SER A 91 2.08 0.96 9.70
C SER A 91 2.71 1.11 8.31
N ALA A 92 3.77 1.93 8.20
CA ALA A 92 4.53 2.01 6.95
C ALA A 92 5.17 0.65 6.59
N ARG A 93 5.59 -0.10 7.61
CA ARG A 93 6.13 -1.45 7.45
C ARG A 93 5.08 -2.40 6.90
N ASP A 94 3.88 -2.42 7.47
CA ASP A 94 2.82 -3.36 7.06
C ASP A 94 2.32 -3.07 5.64
N LEU A 95 2.09 -1.80 5.30
CA LEU A 95 1.70 -1.42 3.93
C LEU A 95 2.73 -1.84 2.89
N ALA A 96 4.02 -1.57 3.14
CA ALA A 96 5.07 -1.98 2.23
C ALA A 96 5.22 -3.50 2.15
N THR A 97 5.07 -4.20 3.27
CA THR A 97 5.11 -5.68 3.32
C THR A 97 3.96 -6.27 2.51
N PHE A 98 2.75 -5.75 2.69
CA PHE A 98 1.58 -6.18 1.95
C PHE A 98 1.78 -6.01 0.44
N ILE A 99 2.14 -4.81 -0.03
CA ILE A 99 2.34 -4.55 -1.47
C ILE A 99 3.47 -5.42 -2.04
N ALA A 100 4.59 -5.59 -1.33
CA ALA A 100 5.67 -6.46 -1.77
C ALA A 100 5.24 -7.93 -1.89
N SER A 101 4.36 -8.39 -0.99
CA SER A 101 3.90 -9.78 -0.95
C SER A 101 2.94 -10.12 -2.09
N ILE A 102 2.17 -9.15 -2.58
CA ILE A 102 1.12 -9.38 -3.59
C ILE A 102 1.54 -8.96 -5.01
N VAL A 103 2.72 -8.37 -5.20
CA VAL A 103 3.12 -7.77 -6.50
C VAL A 103 3.14 -8.75 -7.69
N TRP A 104 3.29 -10.04 -7.40
CA TRP A 104 3.26 -11.09 -8.43
C TRP A 104 2.02 -11.98 -8.37
N ASP A 105 1.07 -11.68 -7.49
CA ASP A 105 -0.21 -12.39 -7.48
C ASP A 105 -1.03 -12.01 -8.72
N PRO A 106 -1.40 -12.98 -9.57
CA PRO A 106 -2.26 -12.73 -10.73
C PRO A 106 -3.64 -12.15 -10.37
N ALA A 107 -4.19 -12.47 -9.19
CA ALA A 107 -5.49 -11.95 -8.77
C ALA A 107 -5.42 -10.46 -8.42
N ALA A 108 -4.29 -9.99 -7.87
CA ALA A 108 -4.02 -8.59 -7.54
C ALA A 108 -3.92 -7.63 -8.75
N LYS A 109 -3.90 -8.13 -9.99
CA LYS A 109 -3.74 -7.29 -11.20
C LYS A 109 -4.64 -6.05 -11.25
N PRO A 110 -5.96 -6.12 -10.94
CA PRO A 110 -6.80 -4.92 -10.95
C PRO A 110 -6.43 -3.88 -9.90
N LEU A 111 -5.93 -4.31 -8.73
CA LEU A 111 -5.44 -3.41 -7.68
C LEU A 111 -4.21 -2.65 -8.18
N PHE A 112 -3.24 -3.35 -8.77
CA PHE A 112 -2.03 -2.72 -9.33
C PHE A 112 -2.34 -1.84 -10.54
N ALA A 113 -3.25 -2.24 -11.42
CA ALA A 113 -3.72 -1.40 -12.52
C ALA A 113 -4.34 -0.09 -12.01
N GLY A 114 -5.08 -0.13 -10.91
CA GLY A 114 -5.61 1.07 -10.27
C GLY A 114 -4.50 1.98 -9.71
N MET A 115 -3.47 1.39 -9.10
CA MET A 115 -2.30 2.15 -8.61
C MET A 115 -1.50 2.79 -9.75
N GLU A 116 -1.37 2.12 -10.90
CA GLU A 116 -0.69 2.64 -12.10
C GLU A 116 -1.50 3.77 -12.76
N LYS A 117 -2.83 3.62 -12.82
CA LYS A 117 -3.76 4.58 -13.44
C LYS A 117 -4.32 5.60 -12.45
N GLN A 118 -3.65 5.77 -11.32
CA GLN A 118 -4.03 6.71 -10.28
C GLN A 118 -4.36 8.08 -10.90
N THR A 119 -5.58 8.56 -10.66
CA THR A 119 -6.02 9.85 -11.21
C THR A 119 -5.26 10.99 -10.55
N ALA A 120 -5.17 12.14 -11.23
CA ALA A 120 -4.53 13.33 -10.65
C ALA A 120 -5.33 13.92 -9.48
N VAL A 121 -6.65 13.77 -9.53
CA VAL A 121 -7.61 14.25 -8.53
C VAL A 121 -8.53 13.09 -8.17
N ALA A 122 -8.66 12.81 -6.88
CA ALA A 122 -9.55 11.76 -6.37
C ALA A 122 -11.03 12.15 -6.51
N SER A 123 -11.94 11.18 -6.33
CA SER A 123 -13.38 11.41 -6.43
C SER A 123 -13.91 12.49 -5.47
N ASP A 124 -13.22 12.73 -4.35
CA ASP A 124 -13.55 13.77 -3.36
C ASP A 124 -12.85 15.13 -3.62
N GLY A 125 -12.15 15.25 -4.74
CA GLY A 125 -11.42 16.46 -5.14
C GLY A 125 -10.04 16.61 -4.49
N PHE A 126 -9.54 15.64 -3.74
CA PHE A 126 -8.18 15.72 -3.19
C PHE A 126 -7.11 15.49 -4.26
N ILE A 127 -6.04 16.28 -4.25
CA ILE A 127 -4.94 16.14 -5.22
C ILE A 127 -4.07 14.94 -4.84
N GLN A 128 -3.96 14.02 -5.78
CA GLN A 128 -3.22 12.78 -5.64
C GLN A 128 -1.75 12.92 -6.08
N GLY A 129 -0.96 11.85 -5.90
CA GLY A 129 0.43 11.79 -6.39
C GLY A 129 1.43 12.57 -5.53
N PHE A 130 1.27 12.56 -4.20
CA PHE A 130 2.27 13.08 -3.26
C PHE A 130 3.10 11.94 -2.65
N GLY A 131 4.07 12.28 -1.80
CA GLY A 131 4.80 11.28 -1.02
C GLY A 131 5.62 10.35 -1.88
N THR A 132 5.50 9.04 -1.65
CA THR A 132 6.23 7.99 -2.38
C THR A 132 6.00 8.03 -3.89
N ALA A 133 4.88 8.59 -4.37
CA ALA A 133 4.61 8.78 -5.79
C ALA A 133 5.59 9.74 -6.49
N ARG A 134 6.34 10.55 -5.73
CA ARG A 134 7.36 11.48 -6.25
C ARG A 134 8.74 10.85 -6.36
N LEU A 135 8.91 9.61 -5.91
CA LEU A 135 10.17 8.88 -6.07
C LEU A 135 10.41 8.49 -7.53
N LYS A 136 11.67 8.21 -7.87
CA LYS A 136 12.01 7.75 -9.22
C LYS A 136 11.59 6.28 -9.38
N ARG A 137 11.32 5.89 -10.62
CA ARG A 137 11.05 4.49 -11.00
C ARG A 137 9.84 3.85 -10.31
N VAL A 138 8.92 4.68 -9.80
CA VAL A 138 7.59 4.27 -9.36
C VAL A 138 6.81 3.75 -10.57
N LYS A 139 6.10 2.64 -10.39
CA LYS A 139 5.17 2.08 -11.39
C LYS A 139 3.73 2.41 -11.06
N GLY A 140 3.35 2.33 -9.78
CA GLY A 140 2.03 2.71 -9.31
C GLY A 140 2.05 3.14 -7.86
N SER A 141 1.05 3.95 -7.47
CA SER A 141 0.95 4.52 -6.13
C SER A 141 -0.49 4.55 -5.61
N LYS A 142 -0.63 4.62 -4.29
CA LYS A 142 -1.90 4.94 -3.61
C LYS A 142 -1.62 5.86 -2.44
N MET A 143 -2.56 6.76 -2.17
CA MET A 143 -2.49 7.71 -1.06
C MET A 143 -3.68 7.56 -0.11
N GLY A 144 -3.48 8.09 1.10
CA GLY A 144 -4.50 8.34 2.11
C GLY A 144 -4.35 9.72 2.72
N TRP A 145 -5.47 10.35 3.07
CA TRP A 145 -5.53 11.65 3.73
C TRP A 145 -6.69 11.67 4.71
N SER A 146 -6.55 12.47 5.78
CA SER A 146 -7.64 12.79 6.70
C SER A 146 -8.65 13.73 6.04
N ASP A 147 -9.90 13.72 6.52
CA ASP A 147 -10.98 14.54 5.99
C ASP A 147 -10.66 16.05 6.06
N ASP A 148 -9.94 16.46 7.09
CA ASP A 148 -9.44 17.83 7.28
C ASP A 148 -8.25 18.19 6.39
N ARG A 149 -7.71 17.23 5.62
CA ARG A 149 -6.62 17.39 4.66
C ARG A 149 -5.25 17.76 5.25
N GLU A 150 -5.15 17.84 6.57
CA GLU A 150 -3.98 18.40 7.27
C GLU A 150 -3.45 17.50 8.38
N SER A 151 -4.30 16.77 9.10
CA SER A 151 -3.88 16.04 10.31
C SER A 151 -3.08 14.77 10.03
N ALA A 152 -3.37 14.06 8.94
CA ALA A 152 -2.66 12.83 8.59
C ALA A 152 -2.72 12.55 7.09
N THR A 153 -1.59 12.13 6.54
CA THR A 153 -1.49 11.64 5.17
C THR A 153 -0.57 10.43 5.10
N GLY A 154 -0.73 9.63 4.06
CA GLY A 154 0.16 8.54 3.78
C GLY A 154 0.20 8.20 2.30
N SER A 155 1.28 7.58 1.88
CA SER A 155 1.51 7.15 0.52
C SER A 155 2.20 5.80 0.53
N VAL A 156 1.85 4.96 -0.44
CA VAL A 156 2.54 3.71 -0.75
C VAL A 156 2.72 3.59 -2.25
N SER A 157 3.90 3.15 -2.66
CA SER A 157 4.24 2.93 -4.06
C SER A 157 5.00 1.63 -4.22
N TRP A 158 4.93 1.09 -5.42
CA TRP A 158 5.83 0.03 -5.86
C TRP A 158 6.56 0.46 -7.13
N GLY A 159 7.69 -0.17 -7.39
CA GLY A 159 8.49 0.14 -8.55
C GLY A 159 9.60 -0.86 -8.80
N GLU A 160 10.46 -0.53 -9.77
CA GLU A 160 11.52 -1.40 -10.24
C GLU A 160 12.83 -0.64 -10.45
N ILE A 161 13.95 -1.20 -9.99
CA ILE A 161 15.30 -0.73 -10.33
C ILE A 161 16.08 -1.90 -10.92
N GLY A 162 16.35 -1.85 -12.23
CA GLY A 162 16.95 -2.98 -12.92
C GLY A 162 16.01 -4.19 -12.88
N LYS A 163 16.44 -5.27 -12.22
CA LYS A 163 15.63 -6.49 -12.00
C LYS A 163 14.94 -6.54 -10.64
N GLU A 164 15.22 -5.56 -9.77
CA GLU A 164 14.73 -5.53 -8.39
C GLU A 164 13.37 -4.84 -8.32
N THR A 165 12.36 -5.55 -7.82
CA THR A 165 11.05 -4.99 -7.45
C THR A 165 11.08 -4.53 -5.99
N TRP A 166 10.41 -3.43 -5.69
CA TRP A 166 10.32 -2.88 -4.34
C TRP A 166 8.94 -2.30 -4.06
N ALA A 167 8.58 -2.28 -2.78
CA ALA A 167 7.46 -1.53 -2.25
C ALA A 167 7.93 -0.58 -1.14
N VAL A 168 7.36 0.61 -1.07
CA VAL A 168 7.73 1.61 -0.07
C VAL A 168 6.51 2.39 0.35
N ALA A 169 6.40 2.67 1.65
CA ALA A 169 5.34 3.47 2.23
C ALA A 169 5.92 4.54 3.15
N ALA A 170 5.21 5.65 3.26
CA ALA A 170 5.46 6.72 4.21
C ALA A 170 4.13 7.20 4.78
N LEU A 171 3.97 7.21 6.10
CA LEU A 171 2.79 7.75 6.79
C LEU A 171 3.26 8.91 7.64
N THR A 172 2.54 10.02 7.62
CA THR A 172 2.91 11.29 8.25
C THR A 172 1.69 11.84 8.98
N TYR A 173 1.85 12.23 10.24
CA TYR A 173 0.89 13.14 10.88
C TYR A 173 1.19 14.53 10.34
N GLY A 174 0.37 14.98 9.39
CA GLY A 174 0.64 16.16 8.61
C GLY A 174 0.06 16.07 7.19
N THR A 175 0.27 17.16 6.46
CA THR A 175 -0.19 17.43 5.10
C THR A 175 0.50 16.55 4.05
N ALA A 176 -0.06 16.52 2.85
CA ALA A 176 0.54 15.86 1.69
C ALA A 176 1.95 16.42 1.34
N TYR A 177 2.18 17.71 1.62
CA TYR A 177 3.50 18.32 1.45
C TYR A 177 4.50 17.71 2.44
N GLU A 178 4.16 17.65 3.73
CA GLU A 178 5.01 17.06 4.77
C GLU A 178 5.28 15.58 4.49
N ASN A 179 4.29 14.81 4.02
CA ASN A 179 4.52 13.43 3.59
C ASN A 179 5.50 13.32 2.42
N THR A 180 5.51 14.29 1.51
CA THR A 180 6.50 14.36 0.42
C THR A 180 7.89 14.70 0.94
N VAL A 181 7.99 15.63 1.90
CA VAL A 181 9.26 15.96 2.56
C VAL A 181 9.81 14.75 3.31
N ASP A 182 9.00 14.10 4.15
CA ASP A 182 9.36 12.89 4.89
C ASP A 182 9.83 11.77 3.96
N THR A 183 9.14 11.59 2.83
CA THR A 183 9.53 10.60 1.81
C THR A 183 10.93 10.92 1.25
N ASN A 184 11.16 12.17 0.83
CA ASN A 184 12.43 12.56 0.19
C ASN A 184 13.61 12.54 1.17
N VAL A 185 13.37 12.83 2.45
CA VAL A 185 14.41 12.77 3.49
C VAL A 185 14.66 11.33 3.94
N GLY A 186 13.60 10.53 4.07
CA GLY A 186 13.68 9.20 4.66
C GLY A 186 14.03 8.07 3.70
N ILE A 187 13.89 8.28 2.38
CA ILE A 187 14.08 7.22 1.38
C ILE A 187 15.19 7.60 0.41
N ASN A 188 16.31 6.87 0.51
CA ASN A 188 17.40 6.94 -0.46
C ASN A 188 17.28 5.77 -1.46
N GLN A 189 16.95 6.06 -2.71
CA GLN A 189 16.84 5.05 -3.76
C GLN A 189 18.22 4.69 -4.33
N VAL A 190 18.74 3.54 -3.91
CA VAL A 190 20.02 2.99 -4.36
C VAL A 190 19.79 1.74 -5.20
N ASN A 191 20.67 1.49 -6.17
CA ASN A 191 20.71 0.23 -6.92
C ASN A 191 21.70 -0.71 -6.23
N ASP A 192 21.21 -1.58 -5.35
CA ASP A 192 22.07 -2.54 -4.63
C ASP A 192 22.51 -3.74 -5.48
N GLY A 193 22.07 -3.82 -6.75
CA GLY A 193 22.42 -4.91 -7.66
C GLY A 193 23.92 -5.04 -7.98
N ASP A 194 24.71 -4.01 -7.67
CA ASP A 194 26.17 -3.98 -7.83
C ASP A 194 26.93 -4.21 -6.49
N ALA A 195 26.23 -4.39 -5.37
CA ALA A 195 26.84 -4.74 -4.09
C ALA A 195 27.09 -6.26 -3.99
N PRO A 196 28.24 -6.73 -3.45
CA PRO A 196 28.50 -8.15 -3.30
C PRO A 196 27.42 -8.82 -2.44
N ARG A 197 26.68 -9.80 -3.00
CA ARG A 197 25.71 -10.58 -2.23
C ARG A 197 26.44 -11.47 -1.21
N HIS A 198 26.07 -11.36 0.06
CA HIS A 198 26.55 -12.26 1.11
C HIS A 198 25.91 -13.65 0.93
N PRO A 199 26.68 -14.76 0.92
CA PRO A 199 26.21 -16.10 0.55
C PRO A 199 25.27 -16.79 1.56
N ALA A 200 24.73 -16.07 2.55
CA ALA A 200 23.97 -16.67 3.66
C ALA A 200 22.44 -16.67 3.46
N LEU A 201 21.91 -16.10 2.36
CA LEU A 201 20.47 -15.88 2.17
C LEU A 201 19.86 -16.64 0.97
N ASP A 202 20.57 -17.63 0.41
CA ASP A 202 20.08 -18.44 -0.73
C ASP A 202 19.00 -19.49 -0.35
N GLY A 203 18.47 -19.43 0.87
CA GLY A 203 17.39 -20.29 1.33
C GLY A 203 16.01 -19.75 0.94
N GLY A 204 15.62 -19.95 -0.32
CA GLY A 204 14.29 -19.56 -0.83
C GLY A 204 13.16 -20.13 0.02
N PHE A 205 12.39 -19.26 0.66
CA PHE A 205 11.17 -19.60 1.39
C PHE A 205 9.98 -18.99 0.66
N LEU A 206 9.40 -19.74 -0.27
CA LEU A 206 8.04 -19.48 -0.74
C LEU A 206 7.11 -20.43 0.03
N PRO A 207 6.23 -19.94 0.92
CA PRO A 207 5.21 -20.80 1.49
C PRO A 207 4.21 -21.18 0.40
N VAL A 208 3.99 -22.48 0.25
CA VAL A 208 2.92 -23.04 -0.58
C VAL A 208 1.65 -23.04 0.28
N TRP A 209 0.68 -22.20 -0.06
CA TRP A 209 -0.61 -22.16 0.61
C TRP A 209 -1.49 -23.34 0.15
N LYS A 210 -2.12 -24.03 1.09
CA LYS A 210 -3.13 -25.08 0.86
C LYS A 210 -4.53 -24.50 0.85
#